data_AF-A0A1D7VPF9-F1
#
_entry.id   AF-A0A1D7VPF9-F1
#
_cell.length_a   1.000
_cell.length_b   1.000
_cell.length_c   1.000
_cell.angle_alpha   90.00
_cell.angle_beta   90.00
_cell.angle_gamma   90.00
#
_symmetry.space_group_name_H-M   'P 1'
#
loop_
_entity.id
_entity.type
_entity.pdbx_description
1 polymer ?
#
loop_
_entity_poly.entity_id
_entity_poly.type
_entity_poly.pdbx_seq_one_letter_code
_entity_poly.pdbx_strand_id
1 'polypeptide(L)'
;MFHPEDIASVGLHEYVRRNQHRYFRSGVYNAVEAATLIAAEAVLCGASDVRITNSDGWLSVSADLDWLAEFGEAVFSQMVPFPPGGPNGITAEIFPVIFARTVVTATSGDATVVKGDSYGPLIGERADWARSVAFEVAPE
;
A
#
# COMPACT_ATOMS: atom_id res chain seq x y z
N MET A 1 -11.15 26.20 -26.36
CA MET A 1 -10.08 26.92 -25.64
C MET A 1 -10.16 26.42 -24.21
N PHE A 2 -9.05 25.98 -23.62
CA PHE A 2 -9.03 25.57 -22.21
C PHE A 2 -8.76 26.80 -21.35
N HIS A 3 -9.52 26.95 -20.28
CA HIS A 3 -9.41 28.05 -19.33
C HIS A 3 -8.86 27.55 -17.99
N PRO A 4 -8.19 28.40 -17.19
CA PRO A 4 -7.70 28.01 -15.87
C PRO A 4 -8.79 27.44 -14.95
N GLU A 5 -10.02 27.93 -15.07
CA GLU A 5 -11.21 27.42 -14.37
C GLU A 5 -11.63 25.99 -14.78
N ASP A 6 -11.13 25.47 -15.90
CA ASP A 6 -11.33 24.07 -16.30
C ASP A 6 -10.45 23.10 -15.49
N ILE A 7 -9.46 23.62 -14.73
CA ILE A 7 -8.59 22.84 -13.85
C ILE A 7 -9.12 22.89 -12.42
N ALA A 8 -9.72 21.79 -11.97
CA ALA A 8 -10.14 21.61 -10.58
C ALA A 8 -9.14 20.71 -9.83
N SER A 9 -8.76 21.12 -8.63
CA SER A 9 -8.11 20.22 -7.68
C SER A 9 -9.10 19.15 -7.25
N VAL A 10 -8.67 17.89 -7.25
CA VAL A 10 -9.50 16.78 -6.77
C VAL A 10 -8.82 16.16 -5.55
N GLY A 11 -9.58 15.91 -4.49
CA GLY A 11 -9.10 15.18 -3.33
C GLY A 11 -8.73 13.75 -3.72
N LEU A 12 -7.48 13.36 -3.46
CA LEU A 12 -6.92 12.07 -3.87
C LEU A 12 -7.80 10.88 -3.45
N HIS A 13 -8.20 10.83 -2.17
CA HIS A 13 -8.96 9.70 -1.63
C HIS A 13 -10.33 9.56 -2.32
N GLU A 14 -11.03 10.68 -2.51
CA GLU A 14 -12.33 10.71 -3.19
C GLU A 14 -12.19 10.33 -4.67
N TYR A 15 -11.15 10.82 -5.34
CA TYR A 15 -10.85 10.47 -6.73
C TYR A 15 -10.63 8.97 -6.90
N VAL A 16 -9.75 8.38 -6.08
CA VAL A 16 -9.45 6.94 -6.13
C VAL A 16 -10.71 6.12 -5.85
N ARG A 17 -11.51 6.49 -4.85
CA ARG A 17 -12.78 5.81 -4.55
C ARG A 17 -13.76 5.84 -5.72
N ARG A 18 -13.86 6.96 -6.44
CA ARG A 18 -14.73 7.07 -7.61
C ARG A 18 -14.17 6.36 -8.85
N ASN A 19 -12.86 6.17 -8.93
CA ASN A 19 -12.17 5.67 -10.12
C ASN A 19 -11.42 4.36 -9.86
N GLN A 20 -11.92 3.49 -8.98
CA GLN A 20 -11.28 2.21 -8.60
C GLN A 20 -10.91 1.35 -9.81
N HIS A 21 -11.75 1.33 -10.85
CA HIS A 21 -11.51 0.60 -12.11
C HIS A 21 -10.22 0.98 -12.86
N ARG A 22 -9.61 2.12 -12.53
CA ARG A 22 -8.32 2.52 -13.09
C ARG A 22 -7.13 1.84 -12.41
N TYR A 23 -7.34 1.32 -11.19
CA TYR A 23 -6.29 0.78 -10.33
C TYR A 23 -6.45 -0.72 -10.07
N PHE A 24 -7.68 -1.23 -10.11
CA PHE A 24 -7.99 -2.63 -9.82
C PHE A 24 -8.61 -3.32 -11.03
N ARG A 25 -8.11 -4.50 -11.36
CA ARG A 25 -8.57 -5.34 -12.48
C ARG A 25 -10.03 -5.74 -12.32
N SER A 26 -10.48 -5.94 -11.08
CA SER A 26 -11.88 -6.27 -10.78
C SER A 26 -12.84 -5.08 -10.94
N GLY A 27 -12.34 -3.86 -11.17
CA GLY A 27 -13.15 -2.65 -11.25
C GLY A 27 -13.38 -1.96 -9.90
N VAL A 28 -13.14 -2.67 -8.79
CA VAL A 28 -13.34 -2.21 -7.40
C VAL A 28 -12.15 -2.63 -6.54
N TYR A 29 -11.98 -1.99 -5.39
CA TYR A 29 -10.94 -2.31 -4.43
C TYR A 29 -11.08 -3.76 -3.99
N ASN A 30 -9.97 -4.48 -4.06
CA ASN A 30 -9.85 -5.83 -3.53
C ASN A 30 -8.57 -5.90 -2.69
N ALA A 31 -8.71 -6.28 -1.42
CA ALA A 31 -7.60 -6.29 -0.47
C ALA A 31 -6.47 -7.26 -0.90
N VAL A 32 -6.82 -8.41 -1.47
CA VAL A 32 -5.86 -9.41 -1.98
C VAL A 32 -5.13 -8.86 -3.22
N GLU A 33 -5.84 -8.18 -4.11
CA GLU A 33 -5.22 -7.51 -5.26
C GLU A 33 -4.24 -6.42 -4.80
N ALA A 34 -4.63 -5.59 -3.81
CA ALA A 34 -3.74 -4.59 -3.23
C ALA A 34 -2.48 -5.22 -2.61
N ALA A 35 -2.62 -6.31 -1.84
CA ALA A 35 -1.47 -7.04 -1.29
C ALA A 35 -0.56 -7.60 -2.41
N THR A 36 -1.15 -8.09 -3.50
CA THR A 36 -0.40 -8.62 -4.65
C THR A 36 0.36 -7.52 -5.38
N LEU A 37 -0.20 -6.32 -5.51
CA LEU A 37 0.49 -5.16 -6.09
C LEU A 37 1.69 -4.75 -5.24
N ILE A 38 1.52 -4.63 -3.92
CA ILE A 38 2.61 -4.31 -2.98
C ILE A 38 3.71 -5.38 -3.03
N ALA A 39 3.33 -6.66 -3.06
CA ALA A 39 4.31 -7.75 -3.20
C ALA A 39 5.08 -7.68 -4.53
N ALA A 40 4.41 -7.32 -5.63
CA ALA A 40 5.06 -7.15 -6.91
C ALA A 40 6.04 -5.97 -6.91
N GLU A 41 5.72 -4.88 -6.22
CA GLU A 41 6.63 -3.74 -6.03
C GLU A 41 7.90 -4.15 -5.29
N ALA A 42 7.77 -4.92 -4.20
CA ALA A 42 8.90 -5.47 -3.48
C ALA A 42 9.82 -6.32 -4.37
N VAL A 43 9.24 -7.22 -5.18
CA VAL A 43 10.00 -8.04 -6.13
C VAL A 43 10.68 -7.19 -7.21
N LEU A 44 10.00 -6.17 -7.75
CA LEU A 44 10.55 -5.26 -8.75
C LEU A 44 11.69 -4.40 -8.20
N CYS A 45 11.68 -4.11 -6.89
CA CYS A 45 12.78 -3.47 -6.18
C CYS A 45 13.95 -4.43 -5.84
N GLY A 46 13.80 -5.72 -6.10
CA GLY A 46 14.86 -6.72 -5.92
C GLY A 46 14.75 -7.58 -4.66
N ALA A 47 13.62 -7.56 -3.95
CA ALA A 47 13.36 -8.51 -2.88
C ALA A 47 13.41 -9.95 -3.42
N SER A 48 14.06 -10.86 -2.69
CA SER A 48 14.22 -12.26 -3.07
C SER A 48 13.26 -13.20 -2.33
N ASP A 49 12.81 -12.79 -1.13
CA ASP A 49 11.76 -13.49 -0.38
C ASP A 49 10.68 -12.47 -0.02
N VAL A 50 9.48 -12.68 -0.57
CA VAL A 50 8.29 -11.88 -0.33
C VAL A 50 7.16 -12.80 0.07
N ARG A 51 6.50 -12.49 1.19
CA ARG A 51 5.39 -13.30 1.72
C ARG A 51 4.15 -12.45 1.92
N ILE A 52 3.03 -12.99 1.46
CA ILE A 52 1.70 -12.49 1.78
C ILE A 52 1.09 -13.45 2.80
N THR A 53 0.74 -12.95 3.98
CA THR A 53 0.01 -13.72 4.99
C THR A 53 -1.39 -13.15 5.16
N ASN A 54 -2.35 -14.04 5.44
CA ASN A 54 -3.71 -13.68 5.79
C ASN A 54 -4.02 -14.33 7.15
N SER A 55 -4.18 -13.52 8.19
CA SER A 55 -4.51 -14.00 9.55
C SER A 55 -5.37 -12.99 10.26
N ASP A 56 -6.38 -13.47 11.00
CA ASP A 56 -7.19 -12.67 11.92
C ASP A 56 -7.83 -11.42 11.29
N GLY A 57 -8.16 -11.49 10.00
CA GLY A 57 -8.75 -10.37 9.26
C GLY A 57 -7.73 -9.35 8.75
N TRP A 58 -6.45 -9.68 8.75
CA TRP A 58 -5.36 -8.85 8.22
C TRP A 58 -4.69 -9.51 7.04
N LEU A 59 -4.30 -8.70 6.06
CA LEU A 59 -3.30 -9.06 5.07
C LEU A 59 -2.00 -8.36 5.40
N SER A 60 -0.90 -9.12 5.42
CA SER A 60 0.45 -8.59 5.58
C SER A 60 1.31 -8.96 4.40
N VAL A 61 2.07 -8.00 3.88
CA VAL A 61 3.11 -8.18 2.88
C VAL A 61 4.44 -7.92 3.55
N SER A 62 5.32 -8.92 3.57
CA SER A 62 6.64 -8.85 4.20
C SER A 62 7.71 -9.21 3.19
N ALA A 63 8.86 -8.54 3.24
CA ALA A 63 9.98 -8.83 2.33
C ALA A 63 11.35 -8.73 3.02
N ASP A 64 12.31 -9.45 2.46
CA ASP A 64 13.73 -9.45 2.89
C ASP A 64 14.49 -8.16 2.50
N LEU A 65 13.85 -7.29 1.72
CA LEU A 65 14.34 -5.97 1.32
C LEU A 65 13.37 -4.88 1.75
N ASP A 66 13.88 -3.74 2.22
CA ASP A 66 13.07 -2.55 2.41
C ASP A 66 12.84 -1.82 1.07
N TRP A 67 11.82 -2.27 0.33
CA TRP A 67 11.46 -1.68 -0.96
C TRP A 67 10.92 -0.24 -0.85
N LEU A 68 10.64 0.24 0.36
CA LEU A 68 10.14 1.58 0.63
C LEU A 68 11.23 2.57 1.04
N ALA A 69 12.49 2.13 1.17
CA ALA A 69 13.58 2.95 1.70
C ALA A 69 13.78 4.28 0.94
N GLU A 70 13.64 4.28 -0.39
CA GLU A 70 13.82 5.48 -1.22
C GLU A 70 12.59 6.40 -1.25
N PHE A 71 11.40 5.87 -0.93
CA PHE A 71 10.15 6.62 -0.96
C PHE A 71 9.76 7.17 0.42
N GLY A 72 10.18 6.50 1.49
CA GLY A 72 9.83 6.82 2.87
C GLY A 72 8.32 6.71 3.13
N GLU A 73 7.82 7.50 4.08
CA GLU A 73 6.41 7.48 4.48
C GLU A 73 5.47 8.15 3.44
N ALA A 74 6.02 8.79 2.40
CA ALA A 74 5.22 9.48 1.39
C ALA A 74 4.23 8.55 0.69
N VAL A 75 4.60 7.28 0.47
CA VAL A 75 3.75 6.27 -0.21
C VAL A 75 2.40 6.04 0.49
N PHE A 76 2.30 6.37 1.78
CA PHE A 76 1.08 6.23 2.55
C PHE A 76 0.18 7.48 2.52
N SER A 77 0.65 8.60 1.95
CA SER A 77 -0.08 9.87 1.93
C SER A 77 -0.39 10.39 0.53
N GLN A 78 0.31 9.92 -0.49
CA GLN A 78 0.16 10.36 -1.87
C GLN A 78 0.46 9.23 -2.87
N MET A 79 0.09 9.44 -4.13
CA MET A 79 0.53 8.57 -5.22
C MET A 79 1.98 8.91 -5.57
N VAL A 80 2.90 8.02 -5.23
CA VAL A 80 4.32 8.17 -5.56
C VAL A 80 4.59 7.46 -6.88
N PRO A 81 5.22 8.12 -7.89
CA PRO A 81 5.60 7.45 -9.12
C PRO A 81 6.51 6.24 -8.87
N PHE A 82 6.22 5.13 -9.53
CA PHE A 82 6.98 3.89 -9.44
C PHE A 82 7.40 3.42 -10.85
N PRO A 83 8.49 3.98 -11.40
CA PRO A 83 8.97 3.63 -12.74
C PRO A 83 9.21 2.13 -13.01
N PRO A 84 9.68 1.31 -12.04
CA PRO A 84 9.82 -0.14 -12.26
C PRO A 84 8.50 -0.85 -12.59
N GLY A 85 7.35 -0.32 -12.16
CA GLY A 85 6.02 -0.81 -12.50
C GLY A 85 5.53 -0.39 -13.90
N GLY A 86 6.31 0.40 -14.63
CA GLY A 86 6.03 0.89 -15.98
C GLY A 86 5.84 2.41 -16.07
N PRO A 87 5.59 2.95 -17.29
CA PRO A 87 5.57 4.40 -17.54
C PRO A 87 4.55 5.21 -16.74
N ASN A 88 3.48 4.57 -16.28
CA ASN A 88 2.43 5.16 -15.43
C ASN A 88 2.34 4.46 -14.07
N GLY A 89 3.39 3.74 -13.67
CA GLY A 89 3.43 3.02 -12.40
C GLY A 89 3.37 4.00 -11.22
N ILE A 90 2.63 3.60 -10.19
CA ILE A 90 2.59 4.25 -8.89
C ILE A 90 2.72 3.18 -7.81
N THR A 91 3.20 3.56 -6.64
CA THR A 91 3.26 2.64 -5.49
C THR A 91 1.84 2.32 -4.97
N ALA A 92 1.66 1.13 -4.42
CA ALA A 92 0.34 0.58 -4.08
C ALA A 92 -0.07 0.80 -2.62
N GLU A 93 0.83 1.25 -1.74
CA GLU A 93 0.58 1.42 -0.30
C GLU A 93 -0.52 2.43 0.02
N ILE A 94 -0.77 3.39 -0.87
CA ILE A 94 -1.85 4.35 -0.71
C ILE A 94 -3.24 3.68 -0.76
N PHE A 95 -3.38 2.54 -1.44
CA PHE A 95 -4.67 1.89 -1.59
C PHE A 95 -5.19 1.31 -0.26
N PRO A 96 -4.43 0.51 0.50
CA PRO A 96 -4.82 0.16 1.87
C PRO A 96 -5.17 1.37 2.72
N VAL A 97 -4.40 2.48 2.65
CA VAL A 97 -4.69 3.68 3.44
C VAL A 97 -6.05 4.26 3.09
N ILE A 98 -6.45 4.23 1.82
CA ILE A 98 -7.76 4.69 1.40
C ILE A 98 -8.84 3.70 1.88
N PHE A 99 -8.72 2.40 1.63
CA PHE A 99 -9.85 1.47 1.76
C PHE A 99 -9.90 0.67 3.07
N ALA A 100 -8.76 0.31 3.66
CA ALA A 100 -8.73 -0.43 4.92
C ALA A 100 -9.07 0.48 6.11
N ARG A 101 -9.58 -0.10 7.20
CA ARG A 101 -9.82 0.65 8.45
C ARG A 101 -8.50 0.99 9.13
N THR A 102 -7.57 0.03 9.18
CA THR A 102 -6.27 0.16 9.83
C THR A 102 -5.15 -0.26 8.89
N VAL A 103 -4.03 0.46 8.92
CA VAL A 103 -2.81 0.18 8.16
C VAL A 103 -1.60 0.39 9.07
N VAL A 104 -0.66 -0.53 9.03
CA VAL A 104 0.56 -0.54 9.84
C VAL A 104 1.73 -0.91 8.95
N THR A 105 2.88 -0.29 9.17
CA THR A 105 4.14 -0.69 8.53
C THR A 105 5.17 -0.98 9.60
N ALA A 106 6.12 -1.86 9.30
CA ALA A 106 7.24 -2.13 10.19
C ALA A 106 8.54 -2.29 9.41
N THR A 107 9.64 -1.89 10.04
CA THR A 107 10.99 -2.34 9.70
C THR A 107 11.49 -3.31 10.78
N SER A 108 12.69 -3.85 10.62
CA SER A 108 13.33 -4.70 11.63
C SER A 108 13.47 -4.05 13.02
N GLY A 109 13.41 -2.72 13.11
CA GLY A 109 13.59 -1.97 14.35
C GLY A 109 12.32 -1.44 15.01
N ASP A 110 11.31 -1.09 14.22
CA ASP A 110 10.12 -0.39 14.73
C ASP A 110 8.88 -0.62 13.85
N ALA A 111 7.72 -0.54 14.47
CA ALA A 111 6.42 -0.57 13.82
C ALA A 111 5.72 0.79 13.98
N THR A 112 5.04 1.23 12.93
CA THR A 112 4.33 2.50 12.87
C THR A 112 2.90 2.26 12.39
N VAL A 113 1.92 2.76 13.16
CA VAL A 113 0.53 2.81 12.71
C VAL A 113 0.39 3.96 11.72
N VAL A 114 0.10 3.63 10.46
CA VAL A 114 -0.12 4.59 9.37
C VAL A 114 -1.54 5.13 9.41
N LYS A 115 -2.51 4.27 9.73
CA LYS A 115 -3.94 4.60 9.85
C LYS A 115 -4.59 3.72 10.90
N GLY A 116 -5.50 4.30 11.69
CA GLY A 116 -6.23 3.60 12.74
C GLY A 116 -5.51 3.67 14.08
N ASP A 117 -5.75 2.70 14.95
CA ASP A 117 -5.30 2.70 16.35
C ASP A 117 -4.72 1.35 16.81
N SER A 118 -4.59 0.37 15.90
CA SER A 118 -4.04 -0.96 16.17
C SER A 118 -2.77 -1.20 15.37
N TYR A 119 -1.77 -1.82 16.02
CA TYR A 119 -0.56 -2.33 15.38
C TYR A 119 -0.78 -3.70 14.71
N GLY A 120 -1.96 -4.31 14.89
CA GLY A 120 -2.36 -5.53 14.22
C GLY A 120 -1.36 -6.68 14.43
N PRO A 121 -1.07 -7.49 13.38
CA PRO A 121 -0.18 -8.64 13.48
C PRO A 121 1.29 -8.27 13.67
N LEU A 122 1.65 -6.98 13.54
CA LEU A 122 3.04 -6.53 13.65
C LEU A 122 3.46 -6.22 15.11
N ILE A 123 2.58 -6.47 16.10
CA ILE A 123 2.94 -6.39 17.54
C ILE A 123 3.81 -7.59 17.91
N GLY A 124 5.07 -7.33 18.27
CA GLY A 124 5.95 -8.35 18.86
C GLY A 124 6.63 -9.28 17.85
N GLU A 125 6.28 -9.21 16.56
CA GLU A 125 7.17 -9.65 15.50
C GLU A 125 8.33 -8.66 15.42
N ARG A 126 9.44 -8.96 16.10
CA ARG A 126 10.75 -8.52 15.62
C ARG A 126 10.98 -9.25 14.31
N ALA A 127 10.38 -8.72 13.24
CA ALA A 127 10.36 -9.38 11.96
C ALA A 127 11.79 -9.57 11.46
N ASP A 128 12.16 -10.81 11.13
CA ASP A 128 13.34 -11.11 10.31
C ASP A 128 13.28 -10.40 8.93
N TRP A 129 12.14 -9.81 8.61
CA TRP A 129 11.88 -9.01 7.42
C TRP A 129 12.44 -7.61 7.52
N ALA A 130 13.02 -7.13 6.42
CA ALA A 130 13.49 -5.76 6.31
C ALA A 130 12.32 -4.76 6.30
N ARG A 131 11.19 -5.15 5.69
CA ARG A 131 9.95 -4.35 5.63
C ARG A 131 8.72 -5.22 5.67
N SER A 132 7.71 -4.75 6.40
CA SER A 132 6.35 -5.28 6.39
C SER A 132 5.32 -4.16 6.24
N VAL A 133 4.22 -4.45 5.56
CA VAL A 133 3.01 -3.61 5.48
C VAL A 133 1.80 -4.50 5.75
N ALA A 134 1.00 -4.17 6.75
CA ALA A 134 -0.19 -4.90 7.14
C ALA A 134 -1.42 -4.00 7.12
N PHE A 135 -2.56 -4.54 6.70
CA PHE A 135 -3.82 -3.82 6.68
C PHE A 135 -5.02 -4.73 6.90
N GLU A 136 -6.06 -4.18 7.52
CA GLU A 136 -7.30 -4.91 7.77
C GLU A 136 -8.08 -5.13 6.47
N VAL A 137 -8.52 -6.38 6.28
CA VAL A 137 -9.50 -6.72 5.26
C VAL A 137 -10.84 -6.24 5.80
N ALA A 138 -11.45 -5.25 5.13
CA ALA A 138 -12.80 -4.85 5.48
C ALA A 138 -13.75 -6.06 5.33
N PRO A 139 -14.62 -6.34 6.31
CA PRO A 139 -15.66 -7.33 6.11
C PRO A 139 -16.54 -6.92 4.94
N GLU A 140 -16.87 -7.87 4.06
CA GLU A 140 -17.77 -7.69 2.92
C GLU A 140 -19.17 -7.18 3.35
#